data_AF-A0A917ZP53-F1
#
_entry.id   AF-A0A917ZP53-F1
#
_cell.length_a   1.000
_cell.length_b   1.000
_cell.length_c   1.000
_cell.angle_alpha   90.00
_cell.angle_beta   90.00
_cell.angle_gamma   90.00
#
_symmetry.space_group_name_H-M   'P 1'
#
loop_
_entity.id
_entity.type
_entity.pdbx_description
1 polymer ?
#
loop_
_entity_poly.entity_id
_entity_poly.type
_entity_poly.pdbx_seq_one_letter_code
_entity_poly.pdbx_strand_id
1 'polypeptide(L)' 'MTTAATAPSLASRCRRCPTTGGSVQATVPGSAPVWRADALADRLSGESGIAHHNHYDPQLDAFVIVRHDDRPS' A
#
# COMPACT_ATOMS: atom_id res chain seq x y z
N MET A 1 6.40 -22.62 2.59
CA MET A 1 5.18 -21.86 2.23
C MET A 1 5.13 -20.66 3.18
N THR A 2 5.51 -19.48 2.72
CA THR A 2 5.52 -18.28 3.58
C THR A 2 4.10 -17.74 3.65
N THR A 3 3.51 -17.84 4.84
CA THR A 3 2.22 -17.26 5.18
C THR A 3 2.27 -15.77 4.89
N ALA A 4 1.57 -15.31 3.85
CA ALA A 4 1.26 -13.90 3.69
C ALA A 4 0.42 -13.53 4.91
N ALA A 5 1.05 -12.91 5.91
CA ALA A 5 0.34 -12.31 7.01
C ALA A 5 -0.58 -11.25 6.39
N THR A 6 -1.87 -11.57 6.31
CA THR A 6 -2.91 -10.57 6.11
C THR A 6 -2.87 -9.67 7.33
N ALA A 7 -2.01 -8.66 7.31
CA ALA A 7 -1.98 -7.62 8.31
C ALA A 7 -3.39 -7.01 8.35
N PRO A 8 -4.08 -7.02 9.50
CA PRO A 8 -5.43 -6.49 9.59
C PRO A 8 -5.42 -5.00 9.26
N SER A 9 -6.03 -4.67 8.12
CA SER A 9 -6.86 -3.47 7.89
C SER A 9 -6.32 -2.10 8.32
N LEU A 10 -5.01 -1.84 8.23
CA LEU A 10 -4.50 -0.46 8.32
C LEU A 10 -5.06 0.44 7.20
N ALA A 11 -5.43 -0.18 6.07
CA ALA A 11 -6.14 0.48 4.97
C ALA A 11 -7.48 1.11 5.40
N SER A 12 -8.16 0.59 6.44
CA SER A 12 -9.47 1.12 6.88
C SER A 12 -9.39 2.45 7.64
N ARG A 13 -8.18 2.93 8.00
CA ARG A 13 -7.99 4.20 8.73
C ARG A 13 -7.24 5.27 7.95
N CYS A 14 -6.73 4.96 6.76
CA CYS A 14 -6.09 5.95 5.92
C CYS A 14 -7.17 6.83 5.26
N ARG A 15 -7.12 8.16 5.50
CA ARG A 15 -8.04 9.12 4.87
C ARG A 15 -7.94 9.17 3.33
N ARG A 16 -6.89 8.59 2.76
CA ARG A 16 -6.72 8.48 1.31
C ARG A 16 -7.31 7.19 0.74
N CYS A 17 -7.52 6.15 1.56
CA CYS A 17 -8.17 4.93 1.10
C CYS A 17 -9.66 5.18 0.84
N PRO A 18 -10.24 4.58 -0.20
CA PRO A 18 -11.69 4.57 -0.36
C PRO A 18 -12.33 3.80 0.81
N THR A 19 -13.62 4.05 1.07
CA THR A 19 -14.37 3.39 2.15
C THR A 19 -14.50 1.88 1.95
N THR A 20 -14.38 1.41 0.71
CA THR A 20 -14.25 -0.02 0.34
C THR A 20 -12.93 -0.65 0.79
N GLY A 21 -11.97 0.17 1.20
CA GLY A 21 -10.65 -0.24 1.68
C GLY A 21 -9.59 -0.26 0.59
N GLY A 22 -8.42 -0.76 0.96
CA GLY A 22 -7.30 -0.95 0.04
C GLY A 22 -6.54 -2.23 0.37
N SER A 23 -5.84 -2.75 -0.61
CA SER A 23 -5.04 -3.97 -0.49
C SER A 23 -3.55 -3.66 -0.55
N VAL A 24 -2.75 -4.24 0.35
CA VAL A 24 -1.29 -4.11 0.31
C VAL A 24 -0.74 -4.93 -0.86
N GLN A 25 -0.02 -4.28 -1.77
CA GLN A 25 0.57 -4.90 -2.96
C GLN A 25 2.07 -5.17 -2.80
N ALA A 26 2.76 -4.33 -2.02
CA ALA A 26 4.20 -4.44 -1.83
C ALA A 26 4.63 -3.80 -0.50
N THR A 27 5.86 -4.10 -0.09
CA THR A 27 6.50 -3.52 1.10
C THR A 27 7.91 -3.06 0.77
N VAL A 28 8.30 -1.90 1.28
CA VAL A 28 9.66 -1.35 1.21
C VAL A 28 10.18 -1.22 2.65
N PRO A 29 11.39 -1.69 2.98
CA PRO A 29 11.92 -1.56 4.34
C PRO A 29 11.91 -0.12 4.85
N GLY A 30 11.61 0.09 6.13
CA GLY A 30 11.56 1.41 6.78
C GLY A 30 12.90 2.14 6.78
N SER A 31 13.99 1.39 6.72
CA SER A 31 15.35 1.90 6.56
C SER A 31 15.66 2.43 5.15
N ALA A 32 14.79 2.17 4.16
CA ALA A 32 14.96 2.71 2.82
C ALA A 32 14.52 4.19 2.77
N PRO A 33 15.07 4.98 1.85
CA PRO A 33 14.59 6.34 1.62
C PRO A 33 13.10 6.36 1.22
N VAL A 34 12.32 7.26 1.83
CA VAL A 34 10.86 7.44 1.59
C VAL A 34 10.53 7.50 0.09
N TRP A 35 11.33 8.22 -0.70
CA TRP A 35 11.10 8.40 -2.13
C TRP A 35 11.06 7.07 -2.92
N ARG A 36 11.66 5.99 -2.41
CA ARG A 36 11.55 4.68 -3.05
C ARG A 36 10.15 4.11 -2.94
N ALA A 37 9.49 4.31 -1.81
CA ALA A 37 8.10 3.90 -1.63
C ALA A 37 7.15 4.76 -2.48
N ASP A 38 7.42 6.06 -2.62
CA ASP A 38 6.67 6.95 -3.51
C ASP A 38 6.80 6.50 -4.97
N ALA A 39 8.05 6.35 -5.46
CA ALA A 39 8.31 5.92 -6.83
C ALA A 39 7.72 4.54 -7.15
N LEU A 40 7.70 3.63 -6.18
CA LEU A 40 7.07 2.33 -6.34
C LEU A 40 5.54 2.44 -6.46
N ALA A 41 4.90 3.27 -5.64
CA ALA A 41 3.47 3.52 -5.73
C ALA A 41 3.09 4.17 -7.07
N ASP A 42 3.85 5.16 -7.54
CA ASP A 42 3.62 5.82 -8.83
C ASP A 42 3.77 4.85 -10.00
N ARG A 43 4.82 4.02 -9.98
CA ARG A 43 5.04 3.00 -11.01
C ARG A 43 3.89 2.00 -11.06
N LEU A 44 3.47 1.45 -9.91
CA LEU A 44 2.36 0.50 -9.84
C LEU A 44 1.03 1.14 -10.27
N SER A 45 0.85 2.44 -10.01
CA SER A 45 -0.30 3.19 -10.50
C SER A 45 -0.30 3.30 -12.02
N GLY A 46 0.85 3.63 -12.62
CA GLY A 46 1.00 3.67 -14.08
C GLY A 46 0.82 2.31 -14.75
N GLU A 47 1.33 1.23 -14.13
CA GLU A 47 1.23 -0.14 -14.67
C GLU A 47 -0.20 -0.69 -14.63
N SER A 48 -0.96 -0.38 -13.59
CA SER A 48 -2.31 -0.92 -13.36
C SER A 48 -3.45 0.00 -13.80
N GLY A 49 -3.19 1.29 -13.98
CA GLY A 49 -4.22 2.33 -14.16
C GLY A 49 -5.05 2.60 -12.89
N ILE A 50 -4.63 2.08 -11.73
CA ILE A 50 -5.34 2.19 -10.46
C ILE A 50 -4.48 2.95 -9.47
N ALA A 51 -5.08 3.88 -8.72
CA ALA A 51 -4.33 4.66 -7.74
C ALA A 51 -3.71 3.76 -6.64
N HIS A 52 -2.41 3.93 -6.43
CA HIS A 52 -1.67 3.38 -5.30
C HIS A 52 -1.10 4.52 -4.44
N HIS A 53 -0.86 4.25 -3.16
CA HIS A 53 -0.08 5.13 -2.30
C HIS A 53 0.75 4.30 -1.32
N ASN A 54 1.75 4.89 -0.69
CA ASN A 54 2.47 4.25 0.40
C ASN A 54 2.03 4.77 1.78
N HIS A 55 2.30 3.96 2.80
CA HIS A 55 2.12 4.30 4.21
C HIS A 55 3.22 3.63 5.02
N TYR A 56 3.83 4.33 5.98
CA TYR A 56 4.76 3.69 6.92
C TYR A 56 4.00 2.96 8.02
N ASP A 57 4.21 1.65 8.12
CA ASP A 57 3.70 0.81 9.20
C ASP A 57 4.81 0.61 10.26
N PRO A 58 4.67 1.21 11.46
CA PRO A 58 5.66 1.10 12.52
C PRO A 58 5.72 -0.30 13.16
N GLN A 59 4.69 -1.15 13.01
CA GLN A 59 4.72 -2.52 13.53
C GLN A 59 5.58 -3.43 12.64
N LEU A 60 5.63 -3.13 11.34
CA LEU A 60 6.43 -3.85 10.34
C LEU A 60 7.80 -3.21 10.10
N ASP A 61 8.02 -1.99 10.60
CA ASP A 61 9.14 -1.13 10.24
C ASP A 61 9.33 -1.07 8.70
N ALA A 62 8.25 -0.77 8.00
CA ALA A 62 8.20 -0.80 6.53
C ALA A 62 7.19 0.19 5.97
N PHE A 63 7.47 0.72 4.78
CA PHE A 63 6.47 1.36 3.94
C PHE A 63 5.67 0.30 3.18
N VAL A 64 4.38 0.19 3.46
CA VAL A 64 3.44 -0.66 2.70
C VAL A 64 2.90 0.14 1.51
N ILE A 65 2.81 -0.49 0.34
CA ILE A 65 2.18 0.09 -0.84
C ILE A 65 0.76 -0.44 -0.93
N VAL A 66 -0.21 0.45 -0.89
CA VAL A 66 -1.64 0.15 -0.86
C VAL A 66 -2.27 0.52 -2.19
N ARG A 67 -2.95 -0.43 -2.82
CA ARG A 67 -3.85 -0.23 -3.96
C ARG A 67 -5.22 0.23 -3.46
N HIS A 68 -5.82 1.21 -4.12
CA HIS A 68 -7.23 1.54 -3.92
C HIS A 68 -8.11 0.61 -4.76
N ASP A 69 -8.95 -0.19 -4.10
CA ASP A 69 -9.94 -1.02 -4.78
C ASP A 69 -11.21 -0.20 -5.01
N ASP A 70 -11.15 0.75 -5.95
CA ASP A 70 -12.34 1.39 -6.52
C ASP A 70 -12.79 0.54 -7.71
N ARG A 71 -13.62 -0.47 -7.44
CA ARG A 71 -14.35 -1.12 -8.52
C ARG A 71 -15.55 -0.23 -8.83
N PRO A 72 -15.68 0.38 -10.02
CA PRO A 72 -16.98 0.83 -10.45
C PRO A 72 -17.86 -0.42 -10.54
N SER A 73 -18.88 -0.48 -9.69
CA SER A 73 -20.00 -1.43 -9.80
C SER A 73 -20.72 -1.26 -11.13
#